data_AF-A0A9D8T1H6-F1
#
_entry.id   AF-A0A9D8T1H6-F1
#
_cell.length_a   1.000
_cell.length_b   1.000
_cell.length_c   1.000
_cell.angle_alpha   90.00
_cell.angle_beta   90.00
_cell.angle_gamma   90.00
#
_symmetry.space_group_name_H-M   'P 1'
#
loop_
_entity.id
_entity.type
_entity.pdbx_description
1 polymer ?
#
loop_
_entity_poly.entity_id
_entity_poly.type
_entity_poly.pdbx_seq_one_letter_code
_entity_poly.pdbx_strand_id
1 'polypeptide(L)'
;MDDLKKEFAESLRREIANAGSQTALAKKIGVQQSRISDYLTGRYDLTNMTLGTLSKFFPEMQIRFSADSSASAVEQELEKQVLALFRNLSPAEKARYVMLVSAHFGKDF
;
A
#
# COMPACT_ATOMS: atom_id res chain seq x y z
N MET A 1 -3.24 4.79 15.14
CA MET A 1 -2.52 6.04 14.78
C MET A 1 -1.01 5.86 14.90
N ASP A 2 -0.54 5.14 15.93
CA ASP A 2 0.91 4.86 16.10
C ASP A 2 1.52 4.00 14.99
N ASP A 3 0.78 3.03 14.45
CA ASP A 3 1.27 2.19 13.36
C ASP A 3 1.50 2.99 12.07
N LEU A 4 0.60 3.92 11.75
CA LEU A 4 0.78 4.85 10.62
C LEU A 4 2.03 5.74 10.79
N LYS A 5 2.28 6.22 12.02
CA LYS A 5 3.48 7.01 12.31
C LYS A 5 4.76 6.19 12.12
N LYS A 6 4.75 4.92 12.53
CA LYS A 6 5.88 4.00 12.32
C LYS A 6 6.11 3.73 10.84
N GLU A 7 5.06 3.37 10.11
CA GLU A 7 5.13 3.08 8.67
C GLU A 7 5.61 4.30 7.87
N PHE A 8 5.11 5.50 8.22
CA PHE A 8 5.59 6.75 7.64
C PHE A 8 7.09 6.96 7.92
N ALA A 9 7.53 6.80 9.17
CA ALA A 9 8.92 7.00 9.54
C ALA A 9 9.86 5.98 8.88
N GLU A 10 9.44 4.73 8.76
CA GLU A 10 10.19 3.69 8.02
C GLU A 10 10.28 4.01 6.53
N SER A 11 9.18 4.43 5.92
CA SER A 11 9.15 4.84 4.52
C SER A 11 10.04 6.06 4.27
N LEU A 12 9.99 7.05 5.16
CA LEU A 12 10.86 8.23 5.09
C LEU A 12 12.34 7.86 5.26
N ARG A 13 12.68 6.91 6.14
CA ARG A 13 14.05 6.39 6.28
C ARG A 13 14.54 5.71 4.98
N ARG A 14 13.67 4.98 4.28
CA ARG A 14 14.00 4.40 2.96
C ARG A 14 14.30 5.49 1.93
N GLU A 15 13.47 6.52 1.85
CA GLU A 15 13.72 7.65 0.95
C GLU A 15 15.02 8.39 1.27
N ILE A 16 15.35 8.56 2.55
CA ILE A 16 16.62 9.14 2.99
C ILE A 16 17.81 8.27 2.57
N ALA A 17 17.71 6.95 2.76
CA ALA A 17 18.75 6.01 2.36
C ALA A 17 18.96 6.03 0.83
N ASN A 18 17.88 6.05 0.06
CA ASN A 18 17.92 6.15 -1.41
C ASN A 18 18.55 7.47 -1.89
N ALA A 19 18.30 8.57 -1.19
CA ALA A 19 18.92 9.87 -1.47
C ALA A 19 20.35 10.00 -0.90
N GLY A 20 20.79 9.09 -0.04
CA GLY A 20 22.09 9.06 0.63
C GLY A 20 22.16 9.86 1.95
N SER A 21 21.34 10.90 2.13
CA SER A 21 21.26 11.64 3.40
C SER A 21 19.97 12.48 3.49
N GLN A 22 19.64 12.96 4.70
CA GLN A 22 18.50 13.86 4.89
C GLN A 22 18.67 15.17 4.11
N THR A 23 19.88 15.73 4.08
CA THR A 23 20.19 16.95 3.33
C THR A 23 20.05 16.74 1.83
N ALA A 24 20.50 15.59 1.31
CA ALA A 24 20.36 15.24 -0.10
C ALA A 24 18.88 15.07 -0.49
N LEU A 25 18.10 14.38 0.34
CA LEU A 25 16.65 14.25 0.13
C LEU A 25 15.96 15.61 0.15
N ALA A 26 16.24 16.43 1.17
CA ALA A 26 15.70 17.78 1.33
C ALA A 26 15.94 18.65 0.08
N LYS A 27 17.17 18.61 -0.45
CA LYS A 27 17.53 19.31 -1.69
C LYS A 27 16.80 18.74 -2.91
N LYS A 28 16.70 17.42 -3.02
CA LYS A 28 16.01 16.73 -4.13
C LYS A 28 14.53 17.13 -4.22
N ILE A 29 13.84 17.20 -3.09
CA ILE A 29 12.37 17.40 -3.05
C ILE A 29 11.96 18.85 -2.73
N GLY A 30 12.95 19.74 -2.52
CA GLY A 30 12.71 21.15 -2.26
C GLY A 30 12.01 21.42 -0.92
N VAL A 31 12.49 20.82 0.16
CA VAL A 31 12.06 21.09 1.55
C VAL A 31 13.25 21.41 2.45
N GLN A 32 13.00 22.02 3.60
CA GLN A 32 14.06 22.21 4.61
C GLN A 32 14.40 20.87 5.28
N GLN A 33 15.69 20.59 5.51
CA GLN A 33 16.13 19.37 6.18
C GLN A 33 15.58 19.28 7.62
N SER A 34 15.39 20.42 8.31
CA SER A 34 14.77 20.48 9.63
C SER A 34 13.37 19.84 9.66
N ARG A 35 12.55 20.07 8.62
CA ARG A 35 11.24 19.42 8.51
C ARG A 35 11.36 17.90 8.47
N ILE A 36 12.35 17.35 7.75
CA ILE A 36 12.60 15.91 7.71
C ILE A 36 12.97 15.39 9.11
N SER A 37 13.81 16.11 9.84
CA SER A 37 14.17 15.76 11.21
C SER A 37 12.96 15.79 12.16
N ASP A 38 12.08 16.77 12.03
CA ASP A 38 10.87 16.88 12.86
C ASP A 38 9.87 15.76 12.59
N TYR A 39 9.78 15.29 11.34
CA TYR A 39 8.99 14.11 11.01
C TYR A 39 9.56 12.82 11.61
N LEU A 40 10.89 12.64 11.59
CA LEU A 40 11.52 11.44 12.14
C LEU A 40 11.48 11.37 13.67
N THR A 41 11.56 12.52 14.33
CA THR A 41 11.52 12.63 15.80
C THR A 41 10.09 12.64 16.34
N GLY A 42 9.08 12.69 15.47
CA GLY A 42 7.67 12.76 15.85
C GLY A 42 7.25 14.09 16.46
N ARG A 43 8.08 15.14 16.33
CA ARG A 43 7.75 16.50 16.79
C ARG A 43 6.68 17.16 15.92
N TYR A 44 6.54 16.70 14.68
CA TYR A 44 5.50 17.16 13.76
C TYR A 44 4.32 16.18 13.72
N ASP A 45 3.11 16.70 13.88
CA ASP A 45 1.90 15.90 13.76
C ASP A 45 1.61 15.60 12.28
N LEU A 46 1.64 14.32 11.91
CA LEU A 46 1.37 13.86 10.54
C LEU A 46 -0.03 14.26 10.06
N THR A 47 -1.00 14.46 10.96
CA THR A 47 -2.36 14.89 10.58
C THR A 47 -2.39 16.29 9.95
N ASN A 48 -1.39 17.12 10.24
CA ASN A 48 -1.24 18.47 9.69
C ASN A 48 -0.41 18.51 8.39
N MET A 49 0.04 17.37 7.88
CA MET A 49 0.81 17.32 6.64
C MET A 49 -0.10 17.57 5.42
N THR A 50 0.32 18.47 4.53
CA THR A 50 -0.40 18.69 3.27
C THR A 50 -0.14 17.55 2.28
N LEU A 51 -1.13 17.25 1.43
CA LEU A 51 -0.95 16.28 0.33
C LEU A 51 0.22 16.66 -0.59
N GLY A 52 0.45 17.96 -0.82
CA GLY A 52 1.59 18.44 -1.60
C GLY A 52 2.94 18.21 -0.93
N THR A 53 2.98 18.05 0.40
CA THR A 53 4.20 17.64 1.11
C THR A 53 4.38 16.13 1.00
N LEU A 54 3.31 15.35 1.16
CA LEU A 54 3.33 13.90 0.97
C LEU A 54 3.81 13.51 -0.43
N SER A 55 3.29 14.15 -1.49
CA SER A 55 3.68 13.84 -2.88
C SER A 55 5.13 14.17 -3.20
N LYS A 56 5.75 15.10 -2.46
CA LYS A 56 7.19 15.38 -2.58
C LYS A 56 8.04 14.26 -1.99
N PHE A 57 7.63 13.70 -0.85
CA PHE A 57 8.35 12.58 -0.21
C PHE A 57 8.11 11.26 -0.95
N PHE A 58 6.89 11.03 -1.41
CA PHE A 58 6.48 9.77 -2.03
C PHE A 58 5.79 10.05 -3.38
N PRO A 59 6.56 10.29 -4.45
CA PRO A 59 6.02 10.67 -5.76
C PRO A 59 5.13 9.59 -6.39
N GLU A 60 5.39 8.32 -6.08
CA GLU A 60 4.62 7.17 -6.56
C GLU A 60 3.47 6.77 -5.61
N MET A 61 3.18 7.58 -4.59
CA MET A 61 2.11 7.30 -3.63
C MET A 61 0.74 7.37 -4.30
N GLN A 62 -0.09 6.36 -4.05
CA GLN A 62 -1.48 6.34 -4.48
C GLN A 62 -2.40 6.64 -3.30
N ILE A 63 -3.28 7.64 -3.47
CA ILE A 63 -4.30 7.97 -2.47
C ILE A 63 -5.60 7.28 -2.90
N ARG A 64 -6.15 6.45 -2.02
CA ARG A 64 -7.49 5.85 -2.20
C ARG A 64 -8.47 6.59 -1.30
N PHE A 65 -9.44 7.28 -1.90
CA PHE A 65 -10.46 8.04 -1.18
C PHE A 65 -11.67 7.21 -0.76
N SER A 66 -11.81 6.01 -1.32
CA SER A 66 -12.85 5.05 -0.98
C SER A 66 -12.27 3.66 -1.13
N ALA A 67 -12.51 2.79 -0.16
CA ALA A 67 -12.29 1.38 -0.34
C ALA A 67 -13.47 0.86 -1.16
N ASP A 68 -13.39 0.92 -2.49
CA ASP A 68 -14.26 0.07 -3.30
C ASP A 68 -13.89 -1.37 -2.94
N SER A 69 -14.80 -1.98 -2.18
CA SER A 69 -14.70 -3.20 -1.38
C SER A 69 -13.43 -3.34 -0.53
N SER A 70 -13.55 -2.96 0.74
CA SER A 70 -12.93 -3.80 1.76
C SER A 70 -13.64 -5.16 1.66
N ALA A 71 -13.14 -6.04 0.80
CA ALA A 71 -13.29 -7.45 1.07
C ALA A 71 -12.90 -7.62 2.53
N SER A 72 -13.86 -8.01 3.37
CA SER A 72 -13.62 -8.18 4.80
C SER A 72 -12.34 -9.02 4.98
N ALA A 73 -11.65 -8.94 6.12
CA ALA A 73 -10.47 -9.79 6.36
C ALA A 73 -10.77 -11.28 6.09
N VAL A 74 -12.04 -11.68 6.27
CA VAL A 74 -12.60 -12.99 5.88
C VAL A 74 -12.61 -13.19 4.36
N GLU A 75 -13.12 -12.26 3.57
CA GLU A 75 -13.13 -12.35 2.10
C GLU A 75 -11.73 -12.38 1.50
N GLN A 76 -10.78 -11.61 2.03
CA GLN A 76 -9.38 -11.65 1.58
C GLN A 76 -8.71 -13.00 1.86
N GLU A 77 -8.99 -13.59 3.03
CA GLU A 77 -8.48 -14.91 3.38
C GLU A 77 -9.16 -16.01 2.53
N LEU A 78 -10.46 -15.87 2.25
CA LEU A 78 -11.17 -16.77 1.33
C LEU A 78 -10.60 -16.68 -0.09
N GLU A 79 -10.37 -15.49 -0.62
CA GLU A 79 -9.78 -15.28 -1.95
C GLU A 79 -8.39 -15.94 -2.02
N LYS A 80 -7.56 -15.75 -0.99
CA LYS A 80 -6.24 -16.36 -0.90
C LYS A 80 -6.30 -17.89 -0.90
N GLN A 81 -7.24 -18.49 -0.15
CA GLN A 81 -7.42 -19.94 -0.10
C GLN A 81 -7.90 -20.50 -1.43
N VAL A 82 -8.87 -19.84 -2.07
CA VAL A 82 -9.37 -20.22 -3.40
C VAL A 82 -8.24 -20.18 -4.43
N LEU A 83 -7.44 -19.11 -4.44
CA LEU A 83 -6.31 -18.98 -5.35
C LEU A 83 -5.22 -20.02 -5.10
N ALA A 84 -4.93 -20.35 -3.85
CA ALA A 84 -3.95 -21.38 -3.49
C ALA A 84 -4.40 -22.76 -3.99
N LEU A 85 -5.66 -23.12 -3.77
CA LEU A 85 -6.24 -24.37 -4.29
C LEU A 85 -6.21 -24.40 -5.82
N PHE A 86 -6.66 -23.31 -6.46
CA PHE A 86 -6.70 -23.22 -7.91
C PHE A 86 -5.32 -23.38 -8.54
N ARG A 87 -4.26 -22.78 -7.96
CA ARG A 87 -2.89 -22.89 -8.48
C ARG A 87 -2.38 -24.32 -8.54
N ASN A 88 -2.74 -25.14 -7.56
CA ASN A 88 -2.30 -26.54 -7.45
C ASN A 88 -3.04 -27.51 -8.39
N LEU A 89 -4.10 -27.05 -9.06
CA LEU A 89 -4.84 -27.86 -10.04
C LEU A 89 -4.05 -27.99 -11.36
N SER A 90 -4.17 -29.16 -11.99
CA SER A 90 -3.72 -29.36 -13.37
C SER A 90 -4.54 -28.51 -14.35
N PRO A 91 -4.05 -28.28 -15.58
CA PRO A 91 -4.79 -27.50 -16.59
C PRO A 91 -6.22 -28.02 -16.84
N ALA A 92 -6.40 -29.35 -16.89
CA ALA A 92 -7.71 -29.96 -17.10
C ALA A 92 -8.66 -29.77 -15.91
N GLU A 93 -8.13 -29.73 -14.68
CA GLU A 93 -8.91 -29.47 -13.47
C GLU A 93 -9.27 -28.00 -13.30
N LYS A 94 -8.37 -27.08 -13.69
CA LYS A 94 -8.67 -25.63 -13.75
C LYS A 94 -9.82 -25.35 -14.70
N ALA A 95 -9.81 -25.96 -15.88
CA ALA A 95 -10.92 -25.84 -16.84
C ALA A 95 -12.25 -26.34 -16.26
N ARG A 96 -12.23 -27.51 -15.59
CA ARG A 96 -13.42 -28.04 -14.90
C ARG A 96 -13.90 -27.14 -13.77
N TYR A 97 -12.98 -26.58 -12.98
CA TYR A 97 -13.30 -25.64 -11.90
C TYR A 97 -14.02 -24.41 -12.44
N VAL A 98 -13.48 -23.79 -13.51
CA VAL A 98 -14.12 -22.62 -14.13
C VAL A 98 -15.50 -22.99 -14.68
N MET A 99 -15.64 -24.11 -15.39
CA MET A 99 -16.94 -24.57 -15.89
C MET A 99 -17.96 -24.79 -14.77
N LEU A 100 -17.54 -25.37 -13.65
CA LEU A 100 -18.40 -25.62 -12.49
C LEU A 100 -18.87 -24.29 -11.88
N VAL A 101 -17.95 -23.36 -11.63
CA VAL A 101 -18.28 -22.03 -11.08
C VAL A 101 -19.20 -21.27 -12.03
N SER A 102 -18.92 -21.26 -13.33
CA SER A 102 -19.78 -20.62 -14.34
C SER A 102 -21.16 -21.27 -14.44
N ALA A 103 -21.28 -22.59 -14.30
CA ALA A 103 -22.57 -23.28 -14.35
C ALA A 103 -23.45 -22.97 -13.13
N HIS A 104 -22.84 -22.76 -11.96
CA HIS A 104 -23.57 -22.52 -10.71
C HIS A 104 -23.82 -21.04 -10.39
N PHE A 105 -22.94 -20.14 -10.85
CA PHE A 105 -22.98 -18.71 -10.52
C PHE A 105 -23.00 -17.77 -11.74
N GLY A 106 -22.93 -18.30 -12.96
CA GLY A 106 -22.83 -17.51 -14.19
C GLY A 106 -24.09 -16.75 -14.62
N LYS A 107 -25.14 -16.70 -13.79
CA LYS A 107 -26.30 -15.82 -14.03
C LYS A 107 -26.09 -14.40 -13.52
N ASP A 108 -25.06 -14.19 -12.69
CA ASP A 108 -24.75 -12.92 -12.02
C ASP A 108 -23.41 -12.30 -12.48
N PHE A 109 -22.85 -12.77 -13.61
CA PHE A 109 -21.65 -12.23 -14.27
C PHE A 109 -22.00 -11.57 -15.61
#